data_AF-A0A090QCX2-F1
#
_entry.id   AF-A0A090QCX2-F1
#
_cell.length_a   1.000
_cell.length_b   1.000
_cell.length_c   1.000
_cell.angle_alpha   90.00
_cell.angle_beta   90.00
_cell.angle_gamma   90.00
#
_symmetry.space_group_name_H-M   'P 1'
#
loop_
_entity.id
_entity.type
_entity.pdbx_description
1 polymer ?
#
loop_
_entity_poly.entity_id
_entity_poly.type
_entity_poly.pdbx_seq_one_letter_code
_entity_poly.pdbx_strand_id
1 'polypeptide(L)'
;MHDIHINNSFTDALPQDPITENYTRQVTGAAYSLTQPLVFKNAQVIHVSKLAQELGFTDEEVQSLAFKNIVTGQEFPDGVAPYAMAYAGHQFGNWAGQLGDGRAINLFEMLQHDQRWALQLKGAGPTPYSRSGDGLAVLRSSIREHLCSEAMHHLGIPTTRSLSLSLSGDQVLRDMLYDGNAAHEKGAIVCRVAPSFIRFGNFEWAAAQGNPEYLKQLTDYTIKTFYSHITTTGKEAYLQFFKEVTARTLDTIIHWQRVGFVHGVMNTDNMSILGLTIDYGPYGWLEPYDHGWTPNTTDRQNKRYRYGAQPEIGLWNLLQLANALYELINDGPALEEILNDYKANYQSQYLRMMQSKLGLQTSQENDQELIATLEHHLQLHETDMTLFFRELSLVEPQMDADKAFVTISMAFYDLENISEPHQWSWLEWLERYLKRLQLEQDTLGMDGIAFAKAKQQQMNAINPKYVLRNYMAQLVIDDADKGDYTLLNDVYKMLQRPYDEQPEFDKWYDLRPDWARNKVGCSMLSCSS
;
A
#
# COMPACT_ATOMS: atom_id res chain seq x y z
N MET A 1 29.90 -7.17 -9.12
CA MET A 1 28.47 -7.40 -9.21
C MET A 1 28.28 -8.78 -9.78
N HIS A 2 27.45 -9.59 -9.14
CA HIS A 2 27.09 -10.92 -9.54
C HIS A 2 26.37 -10.86 -10.87
N ASP A 3 26.31 -12.01 -11.53
CA ASP A 3 25.59 -12.12 -12.80
C ASP A 3 24.08 -12.04 -12.52
N ILE A 4 23.49 -10.87 -12.79
CA ILE A 4 22.05 -10.66 -12.64
C ILE A 4 21.37 -11.45 -13.75
N HIS A 5 20.58 -12.46 -13.41
CA HIS A 5 19.84 -13.25 -14.38
C HIS A 5 18.65 -12.43 -14.92
N ILE A 6 18.92 -11.60 -15.93
CA ILE A 6 17.93 -10.80 -16.63
C ILE A 6 16.97 -11.71 -17.41
N ASN A 7 15.67 -11.46 -17.26
CA ASN A 7 14.60 -12.22 -17.90
C ASN A 7 13.40 -11.32 -18.20
N ASN A 8 13.43 -10.56 -19.30
CA ASN A 8 12.44 -9.52 -19.63
C ASN A 8 11.15 -10.06 -20.28
N SER A 9 10.46 -10.93 -19.57
CA SER A 9 9.20 -11.56 -19.97
C SER A 9 8.11 -10.59 -20.45
N PHE A 10 8.01 -9.39 -19.86
CA PHE A 10 6.98 -8.42 -20.22
C PHE A 10 7.23 -7.86 -21.63
N THR A 11 8.46 -7.40 -21.89
CA THR A 11 8.82 -6.81 -23.18
C THR A 11 8.90 -7.85 -24.28
N ASP A 12 9.25 -9.10 -23.94
CA ASP A 12 9.28 -10.22 -24.87
C ASP A 12 7.88 -10.65 -25.31
N ALA A 13 6.87 -10.46 -24.45
CA ALA A 13 5.53 -10.99 -24.65
C ALA A 13 4.52 -9.99 -25.21
N LEU A 14 4.78 -8.68 -25.15
CA LEU A 14 3.79 -7.63 -25.42
C LEU A 14 4.23 -6.64 -26.50
N PRO A 15 3.29 -5.96 -27.18
CA PRO A 15 3.62 -5.10 -28.31
C PRO A 15 4.42 -3.88 -27.87
N GLN A 16 5.56 -3.65 -28.53
CA GLN A 16 6.39 -2.47 -28.37
C GLN A 16 5.85 -1.31 -29.23
N ASP A 17 5.97 -0.08 -28.71
CA ASP A 17 5.80 1.14 -29.50
C ASP A 17 6.86 1.22 -30.62
N PRO A 18 6.45 1.38 -31.90
CA PRO A 18 7.40 1.52 -33.00
C PRO A 18 8.19 2.84 -32.94
N ILE A 19 7.72 3.86 -32.22
CA ILE A 19 8.43 5.13 -32.05
C ILE A 19 9.42 5.01 -30.89
N THR A 20 10.71 5.15 -31.20
CA THR A 20 11.80 4.99 -30.22
C THR A 20 12.25 6.31 -29.60
N GLU A 21 11.86 7.43 -30.19
CA GLU A 21 12.15 8.76 -29.67
C GLU A 21 11.36 9.03 -28.38
N ASN A 22 12.07 9.51 -27.36
CA ASN A 22 11.47 9.86 -26.08
C ASN A 22 10.97 11.31 -26.09
N TYR A 23 9.67 11.49 -26.32
CA TYR A 23 8.96 12.75 -26.17
C TYR A 23 7.49 12.46 -25.84
N THR A 24 6.85 13.36 -25.10
CA THR A 24 5.47 13.19 -24.68
C THR A 24 4.52 13.13 -25.88
N ARG A 25 3.67 12.09 -25.91
CA ARG A 25 2.67 11.86 -26.97
C ARG A 25 1.60 10.89 -26.47
N GLN A 26 0.55 10.73 -27.26
CA GLN A 26 -0.33 9.58 -27.10
C GLN A 26 0.26 8.36 -27.81
N VAL A 27 0.23 7.19 -27.18
CA VAL A 27 0.81 5.94 -27.68
C VAL A 27 -0.29 4.89 -27.83
N THR A 28 -0.66 4.54 -29.05
CA THR A 28 -1.69 3.53 -29.34
C THR A 28 -1.08 2.27 -29.92
N GLY A 29 -1.72 1.13 -29.71
CA GLY A 29 -1.36 -0.19 -30.21
C GLY A 29 -0.20 -0.86 -29.48
N ALA A 30 0.32 -0.27 -28.40
CA ALA A 30 1.50 -0.74 -27.70
C ALA A 30 1.29 -0.83 -26.18
N ALA A 31 2.01 -1.76 -25.56
CA ALA A 31 2.06 -1.97 -24.12
C ALA A 31 3.16 -1.17 -23.43
N TYR A 32 4.20 -0.78 -24.17
CA TYR A 32 5.31 0.00 -23.66
C TYR A 32 6.04 0.77 -24.76
N SER A 33 6.76 1.81 -24.36
CA SER A 33 7.73 2.53 -25.19
C SER A 33 9.12 2.43 -24.57
N LEU A 34 10.15 2.25 -25.40
CA LEU A 34 11.54 2.33 -24.93
C LEU A 34 11.80 3.74 -24.39
N THR A 35 12.46 3.85 -23.23
CA THR A 35 12.66 5.13 -22.56
C THR A 35 13.88 5.04 -21.66
N GLN A 36 14.85 5.93 -21.88
CA GLN A 36 16.06 5.99 -21.07
C GLN A 36 15.91 6.98 -19.90
N PRO A 37 16.42 6.65 -18.70
CA PRO A 37 16.58 7.63 -17.63
C PRO A 37 17.46 8.82 -18.03
N LEU A 38 17.27 9.94 -17.35
CA LEU A 38 18.17 11.09 -17.45
C LEU A 38 19.51 10.81 -16.77
N VAL A 39 20.55 11.45 -17.29
CA VAL A 39 21.89 11.41 -16.70
C VAL A 39 21.99 12.44 -15.58
N PHE A 40 22.26 11.98 -14.37
CA PHE A 40 22.32 12.78 -13.15
C PHE A 40 23.76 12.79 -12.62
N LYS A 41 24.51 13.85 -12.93
CA LYS A 41 25.95 13.94 -12.64
C LYS A 41 26.30 13.85 -11.15
N ASN A 42 25.37 14.26 -10.28
CA ASN A 42 25.56 14.33 -8.84
C ASN A 42 24.61 13.38 -8.09
N ALA A 43 24.14 12.31 -8.76
CA ALA A 43 23.26 11.35 -8.11
C ALA A 43 23.97 10.66 -6.93
N GLN A 44 23.24 10.50 -5.83
CA GLN A 44 23.77 9.92 -4.60
C GLN A 44 22.74 8.99 -3.97
N VAL A 45 23.11 7.73 -3.74
CA VAL A 45 22.29 6.81 -2.95
C VAL A 45 22.34 7.23 -1.48
N ILE A 46 21.18 7.45 -0.87
CA ILE A 46 21.05 7.86 0.53
C ILE A 46 20.58 6.72 1.45
N HIS A 47 19.84 5.74 0.92
CA HIS A 47 19.44 4.56 1.67
C HIS A 47 19.21 3.34 0.76
N VAL A 48 19.52 2.15 1.26
CA VAL A 48 19.28 0.86 0.58
C VAL A 48 18.58 -0.07 1.55
N SER A 49 17.49 -0.70 1.09
CA SER A 49 16.70 -1.66 1.86
C SER A 49 17.42 -3.01 1.98
N LYS A 50 17.10 -3.77 3.04
CA LYS A 50 17.44 -5.20 3.18
C LYS A 50 16.92 -6.08 2.04
N LEU A 51 15.99 -5.57 1.23
CA LEU A 51 15.57 -6.19 -0.02
C LEU A 51 16.76 -6.46 -0.95
N ALA A 52 17.84 -5.66 -0.89
CA ALA A 52 19.03 -5.93 -1.69
C ALA A 52 19.58 -7.34 -1.42
N GLN A 53 19.66 -7.76 -0.16
CA GLN A 53 20.11 -9.10 0.21
C GLN A 53 19.09 -10.17 -0.19
N GLU A 54 17.77 -9.89 -0.08
CA GLU A 54 16.71 -10.80 -0.56
C GLU A 54 16.83 -11.04 -2.08
N LEU A 55 17.23 -10.01 -2.84
CA LEU A 55 17.47 -10.07 -4.28
C LEU A 55 18.84 -10.66 -4.65
N GLY A 56 19.66 -11.06 -3.66
CA GLY A 56 20.96 -11.70 -3.88
C GLY A 56 22.15 -10.76 -3.94
N PHE A 57 21.97 -9.44 -3.76
CA PHE A 57 23.09 -8.51 -3.68
C PHE A 57 23.82 -8.64 -2.34
N THR A 58 25.14 -8.77 -2.40
CA THR A 58 25.97 -8.76 -1.17
C THR A 58 26.20 -7.34 -0.66
N ASP A 59 26.61 -7.20 0.61
CA ASP A 59 26.93 -5.89 1.19
C ASP A 59 28.05 -5.17 0.42
N GLU A 60 29.02 -5.90 -0.12
CA GLU A 60 30.08 -5.34 -0.96
C GLU A 60 29.52 -4.80 -2.29
N GLU A 61 28.58 -5.52 -2.90
CA GLU A 61 27.95 -5.12 -4.15
C GLU A 61 27.08 -3.88 -3.99
N VAL A 62 26.32 -3.80 -2.91
CA VAL A 62 25.52 -2.61 -2.58
C VAL A 62 26.40 -1.36 -2.50
N GLN A 63 27.66 -1.49 -2.10
CA GLN A 63 28.62 -0.37 -2.05
C GLN A 63 29.30 -0.07 -3.39
N SER A 64 29.23 -0.98 -4.35
CA SER A 64 29.88 -0.85 -5.66
C SER A 64 29.30 0.29 -6.50
N LEU A 65 30.12 0.85 -7.38
CA LEU A 65 29.67 1.87 -8.35
C LEU A 65 28.60 1.31 -9.28
N ALA A 66 28.73 0.05 -9.70
CA ALA A 66 27.76 -0.60 -10.59
C ALA A 66 26.35 -0.64 -9.97
N PHE A 67 26.22 -1.02 -8.69
CA PHE A 67 24.90 -1.07 -8.03
C PHE A 67 24.31 0.34 -7.92
N LYS A 68 25.14 1.31 -7.49
CA LYS A 68 24.75 2.72 -7.40
C LYS A 68 24.27 3.25 -8.75
N ASN A 69 24.96 2.92 -9.84
CA ASN A 69 24.59 3.32 -11.19
C ASN A 69 23.24 2.72 -11.62
N ILE A 70 22.96 1.44 -11.35
CA ILE A 70 21.67 0.83 -11.66
C ILE A 70 20.54 1.55 -10.93
N VAL A 71 20.66 1.72 -9.62
CA VAL A 71 19.56 2.26 -8.79
C VAL A 71 19.38 3.78 -8.90
N THR A 72 20.30 4.46 -9.57
CA THR A 72 20.20 5.89 -9.94
C THR A 72 19.98 6.10 -11.43
N GLY A 73 19.92 5.04 -12.24
CA GLY A 73 19.64 5.09 -13.67
C GLY A 73 20.79 5.63 -14.53
N GLN A 74 22.05 5.44 -14.12
CA GLN A 74 23.22 6.00 -14.81
C GLN A 74 23.85 5.01 -15.80
N GLU A 75 24.01 3.75 -15.40
CA GLU A 75 24.58 2.69 -16.23
C GLU A 75 23.90 1.36 -15.88
N PHE A 76 23.79 0.49 -16.88
CA PHE A 76 23.13 -0.81 -16.76
C PHE A 76 24.00 -1.92 -17.34
N PRO A 77 23.80 -3.18 -16.93
CA PRO A 77 24.38 -4.33 -17.60
C PRO A 77 23.99 -4.40 -19.08
N ASP A 78 24.82 -5.06 -19.89
CA ASP A 78 24.54 -5.30 -21.31
C ASP A 78 23.20 -6.01 -21.51
N GLY A 79 22.44 -5.57 -22.53
CA GLY A 79 21.14 -6.16 -22.87
C GLY A 79 19.94 -5.58 -22.10
N VAL A 80 20.16 -4.64 -21.18
CA VAL A 80 19.07 -3.89 -20.53
C VAL A 80 18.51 -2.84 -21.49
N ALA A 81 17.20 -2.88 -21.72
CA ALA A 81 16.46 -1.92 -22.53
C ALA A 81 15.34 -1.28 -21.69
N PRO A 82 15.62 -0.17 -21.00
CA PRO A 82 14.63 0.46 -20.14
C PRO A 82 13.40 0.93 -20.92
N TYR A 83 12.24 0.87 -20.27
CA TYR A 83 10.94 1.12 -20.90
C TYR A 83 9.92 1.72 -19.94
N ALA A 84 8.92 2.40 -20.49
CA ALA A 84 7.78 2.92 -19.76
C ALA A 84 6.51 2.20 -20.23
N MET A 85 5.65 1.77 -19.29
CA MET A 85 4.41 1.05 -19.61
C MET A 85 3.28 2.00 -20.04
N ALA A 86 2.50 1.59 -21.03
CA ALA A 86 1.25 2.24 -21.41
C ALA A 86 0.08 1.66 -20.59
N TYR A 87 -0.71 2.54 -19.99
CA TYR A 87 -1.98 2.18 -19.36
C TYR A 87 -2.92 3.39 -19.36
N ALA A 88 -4.16 3.16 -18.92
CA ALA A 88 -5.18 4.16 -18.72
C ALA A 88 -5.80 3.96 -17.34
N GLY A 89 -6.89 4.63 -17.03
CA GLY A 89 -7.63 4.34 -15.82
C GLY A 89 -8.75 5.33 -15.54
N HIS A 90 -9.57 4.97 -14.57
CA HIS A 90 -10.59 5.83 -14.02
C HIS A 90 -10.02 6.58 -12.81
N GLN A 91 -9.86 7.90 -12.94
CA GLN A 91 -9.43 8.77 -11.86
C GLN A 91 -10.63 9.41 -11.19
N PHE A 92 -10.78 9.20 -9.87
CA PHE A 92 -11.94 9.68 -9.10
C PHE A 92 -13.30 9.26 -9.70
N GLY A 93 -13.34 8.08 -10.33
CA GLY A 93 -14.55 7.54 -10.97
C GLY A 93 -14.79 7.98 -12.41
N ASN A 94 -13.94 8.85 -12.98
CA ASN A 94 -14.06 9.33 -14.36
C ASN A 94 -12.96 8.74 -15.23
N TRP A 95 -13.29 8.34 -16.46
CA TRP A 95 -12.28 7.89 -17.43
C TRP A 95 -11.28 9.00 -17.73
N ALA A 96 -10.00 8.76 -17.45
CA ALA A 96 -8.94 9.75 -17.64
C ALA A 96 -8.25 9.66 -19.01
N GLY A 97 -8.66 8.72 -19.87
CA GLY A 97 -7.95 8.41 -21.11
C GLY A 97 -6.58 7.79 -20.83
N GLN A 98 -5.65 7.99 -21.76
CA GLN A 98 -4.30 7.43 -21.62
C GLN A 98 -3.53 8.11 -20.48
N LEU A 99 -2.97 7.26 -19.62
CA LEU A 99 -2.00 7.58 -18.59
C LEU A 99 -0.66 6.97 -18.99
N GLY A 100 -0.18 5.97 -18.25
CA GLY A 100 1.11 5.33 -18.45
C GLY A 100 2.13 5.74 -17.39
N ASP A 101 3.30 5.14 -17.46
CA ASP A 101 4.43 5.41 -16.58
C ASP A 101 5.00 6.82 -16.87
N GLY A 102 4.32 7.87 -16.40
CA GLY A 102 4.67 9.27 -16.72
C GLY A 102 5.92 9.80 -15.99
N ARG A 103 6.42 9.07 -15.00
CA ARG A 103 7.66 9.39 -14.25
C ARG A 103 8.32 8.12 -13.70
N ALA A 104 7.99 6.99 -14.30
CA ALA A 104 8.49 5.68 -13.93
C ALA A 104 9.17 5.09 -15.17
N ILE A 105 10.31 4.44 -14.96
CA ILE A 105 11.05 3.78 -16.03
C ILE A 105 11.43 2.41 -15.51
N ASN A 106 10.87 1.38 -16.11
CA ASN A 106 11.22 -0.02 -15.84
C ASN A 106 12.60 -0.26 -16.45
N LEU A 107 13.49 -0.91 -15.70
CA LEU A 107 14.85 -1.19 -16.14
C LEU A 107 14.89 -2.56 -16.82
N PHE A 108 14.63 -3.59 -16.03
CA PHE A 108 14.65 -4.99 -16.43
C PHE A 108 13.88 -5.83 -15.42
N GLU A 109 13.58 -7.05 -15.81
CA GLU A 109 13.11 -8.10 -14.93
C GLU A 109 14.25 -9.07 -14.64
N MET A 110 14.33 -9.58 -13.42
CA MET A 110 15.30 -10.60 -13.01
C MET A 110 14.60 -11.79 -12.35
N LEU A 111 15.27 -12.94 -12.37
CA LEU A 111 14.87 -14.12 -11.59
C LEU A 111 15.79 -14.29 -10.39
N GLN A 112 15.20 -14.43 -9.21
CA GLN A 112 15.91 -14.74 -7.97
C GLN A 112 15.12 -15.80 -7.20
N HIS A 113 15.75 -16.94 -6.91
CA HIS A 113 15.10 -18.11 -6.28
C HIS A 113 13.79 -18.51 -6.98
N ASP A 114 13.80 -18.57 -8.31
CA ASP A 114 12.64 -18.83 -9.18
C ASP A 114 11.49 -17.81 -9.06
N GLN A 115 11.68 -16.71 -8.32
CA GLN A 115 10.76 -15.59 -8.26
C GLN A 115 11.20 -14.47 -9.20
N ARG A 116 10.23 -13.91 -9.90
CA ARG A 116 10.42 -12.79 -10.83
C ARG A 116 10.35 -11.47 -10.09
N TRP A 117 11.22 -10.54 -10.46
CA TRP A 117 11.27 -9.20 -9.92
C TRP A 117 11.54 -8.19 -11.04
N ALA A 118 10.61 -7.27 -11.25
CA ALA A 118 10.78 -6.09 -12.09
C ALA A 118 11.38 -4.95 -11.25
N LEU A 119 12.43 -4.30 -11.78
CA LEU A 119 13.03 -3.11 -11.19
C LEU A 119 12.54 -1.88 -11.95
N GLN A 120 12.06 -0.86 -11.23
CA GLN A 120 11.52 0.37 -11.80
C GLN A 120 12.09 1.59 -11.07
N LEU A 121 12.62 2.56 -11.80
CA LEU A 121 13.04 3.84 -11.24
C LEU A 121 11.91 4.86 -11.34
N LYS A 122 11.51 5.43 -10.21
CA LYS A 122 10.52 6.51 -10.15
C LYS A 122 11.24 7.84 -9.90
N GLY A 123 10.94 8.84 -10.72
CA GLY A 123 11.58 10.16 -10.71
C GLY A 123 12.83 10.27 -11.58
N ALA A 124 13.07 9.30 -12.47
CA ALA A 124 14.30 9.21 -13.25
C ALA A 124 14.26 9.94 -14.61
N GLY A 125 13.15 10.62 -14.94
CA GLY A 125 13.04 11.41 -16.16
C GLY A 125 11.69 11.31 -16.87
N PRO A 126 11.46 12.17 -17.87
CA PRO A 126 10.24 12.16 -18.67
C PRO A 126 10.17 10.95 -19.60
N THR A 127 8.95 10.58 -19.93
CA THR A 127 8.58 9.47 -20.80
C THR A 127 7.53 9.95 -21.82
N PRO A 128 7.15 9.12 -22.81
CA PRO A 128 6.02 9.43 -23.68
C PRO A 128 4.71 9.70 -22.91
N TYR A 129 4.60 9.19 -21.68
CA TYR A 129 3.41 9.23 -20.84
C TYR A 129 3.41 10.37 -19.80
N SER A 130 4.43 11.24 -19.78
CA SER A 130 4.56 12.30 -18.77
C SER A 130 3.45 13.36 -18.80
N ARG A 131 2.67 13.43 -19.89
CA ARG A 131 1.65 14.47 -20.11
C ARG A 131 2.25 15.86 -19.89
N SER A 132 1.72 16.65 -18.96
CA SER A 132 2.26 17.97 -18.60
C SER A 132 3.30 17.93 -17.48
N GLY A 133 3.65 16.75 -16.95
CA GLY A 133 4.64 16.57 -15.90
C GLY A 133 6.07 16.52 -16.44
N ASP A 134 7.05 16.71 -15.54
CA ASP A 134 8.47 16.72 -15.86
C ASP A 134 9.16 15.34 -15.79
N GLY A 135 8.44 14.32 -15.30
CA GLY A 135 8.99 12.97 -15.12
C GLY A 135 9.91 12.80 -13.91
N LEU A 136 10.05 13.83 -13.08
CA LEU A 136 10.91 13.82 -11.90
C LEU A 136 10.10 13.57 -10.61
N ALA A 137 10.80 13.24 -9.53
CA ALA A 137 10.24 13.14 -8.20
C ALA A 137 11.10 13.91 -7.20
N VAL A 138 10.51 14.33 -6.08
CA VAL A 138 11.20 15.06 -5.02
C VAL A 138 11.47 14.19 -3.80
N LEU A 139 12.48 14.57 -3.01
CA LEU A 139 12.96 13.84 -1.83
C LEU A 139 11.82 13.52 -0.85
N ARG A 140 10.93 14.48 -0.60
CA ARG A 140 9.79 14.30 0.31
C ARG A 140 8.87 13.15 -0.08
N SER A 141 8.40 13.10 -1.33
CA SER A 141 7.55 11.99 -1.80
C SER A 141 8.32 10.67 -1.86
N SER A 142 9.60 10.73 -2.23
CA SER A 142 10.45 9.56 -2.37
C SER A 142 10.75 8.89 -1.02
N ILE A 143 10.97 9.67 0.05
CA ILE A 143 11.08 9.16 1.43
C ILE A 143 9.79 8.45 1.86
N ARG A 144 8.64 9.09 1.60
CA ARG A 144 7.33 8.54 1.97
C ARG A 144 7.06 7.22 1.28
N GLU A 145 7.35 7.12 -0.01
CA GLU A 145 7.19 5.89 -0.77
C GLU A 145 8.16 4.82 -0.29
N HIS A 146 9.44 5.17 -0.12
CA HIS A 146 10.48 4.24 0.35
C HIS A 146 10.14 3.60 1.70
N LEU A 147 9.79 4.42 2.70
CA LEU A 147 9.44 3.92 4.04
C LEU A 147 8.11 3.18 4.05
N CYS A 148 7.10 3.65 3.31
CA CYS A 148 5.77 3.04 3.32
C CYS A 148 5.76 1.68 2.64
N SER A 149 6.46 1.51 1.51
CA SER A 149 6.63 0.21 0.85
C SER A 149 7.14 -0.84 1.83
N GLU A 150 8.17 -0.50 2.61
CA GLU A 150 8.80 -1.45 3.53
C GLU A 150 8.00 -1.64 4.81
N ALA A 151 7.31 -0.59 5.31
CA ALA A 151 6.35 -0.71 6.40
C ALA A 151 5.22 -1.70 6.05
N MET A 152 4.64 -1.58 4.85
CA MET A 152 3.55 -2.45 4.41
C MET A 152 4.02 -3.91 4.29
N HIS A 153 5.23 -4.13 3.77
CA HIS A 153 5.82 -5.46 3.69
C HIS A 153 5.97 -6.12 5.07
N HIS A 154 6.56 -5.41 6.02
CA HIS A 154 6.79 -5.94 7.37
C HIS A 154 5.52 -6.00 8.24
N LEU A 155 4.47 -5.25 7.88
CA LEU A 155 3.11 -5.46 8.39
C LEU A 155 2.47 -6.74 7.82
N GLY A 156 3.09 -7.41 6.85
CA GLY A 156 2.55 -8.58 6.17
C GLY A 156 1.47 -8.24 5.15
N ILE A 157 1.49 -7.02 4.61
CA ILE A 157 0.52 -6.56 3.60
C ILE A 157 1.15 -6.71 2.21
N PRO A 158 0.48 -7.37 1.25
CA PRO A 158 0.96 -7.45 -0.13
C PRO A 158 1.26 -6.07 -0.71
N THR A 159 2.49 -5.88 -1.22
CA THR A 159 2.97 -4.55 -1.62
C THR A 159 4.10 -4.59 -2.63
N THR A 160 4.22 -3.51 -3.41
CA THR A 160 5.50 -3.15 -4.05
C THR A 160 6.56 -2.79 -3.00
N ARG A 161 7.79 -3.20 -3.24
CA ARG A 161 8.94 -3.01 -2.35
C ARG A 161 9.81 -1.84 -2.82
N SER A 162 10.64 -1.32 -1.93
CA SER A 162 11.58 -0.25 -2.27
C SER A 162 13.02 -0.68 -2.02
N LEU A 163 13.79 -0.86 -3.09
CA LEU A 163 15.19 -1.29 -3.04
C LEU A 163 16.10 -0.17 -2.56
N SER A 164 15.92 1.05 -3.07
CA SER A 164 16.77 2.17 -2.70
C SER A 164 16.07 3.52 -2.82
N LEU A 165 16.66 4.49 -2.13
CA LEU A 165 16.33 5.90 -2.19
C LEU A 165 17.61 6.68 -2.50
N SER A 166 17.54 7.55 -3.51
CA SER A 166 18.68 8.34 -3.97
C SER A 166 18.29 9.80 -4.20
N LEU A 167 19.23 10.72 -4.03
CA LEU A 167 19.14 12.07 -4.58
C LEU A 167 19.53 12.03 -6.06
N SER A 168 18.84 12.81 -6.90
CA SER A 168 19.30 13.05 -8.28
C SER A 168 20.45 14.08 -8.33
N GLY A 169 20.56 14.93 -7.30
CA GLY A 169 21.50 16.05 -7.25
C GLY A 169 21.00 17.32 -7.92
N ASP A 170 19.85 17.26 -8.60
CA ASP A 170 19.19 18.41 -9.21
C ASP A 170 18.07 18.97 -8.32
N GLN A 171 17.68 20.21 -8.57
CA GLN A 171 16.51 20.85 -7.94
C GLN A 171 15.29 20.71 -8.86
N VAL A 172 14.14 20.46 -8.27
CA VAL A 172 12.89 20.19 -8.97
C VAL A 172 11.83 21.16 -8.48
N LEU A 173 11.17 21.86 -9.39
CA LEU A 173 10.15 22.84 -9.04
C LEU A 173 8.83 22.11 -8.72
N ARG A 174 8.26 22.36 -7.55
CA ARG A 174 6.97 21.78 -7.13
C ARG A 174 6.07 22.82 -6.50
N ASP A 175 4.80 22.74 -6.85
CA ASP A 175 3.72 23.35 -6.09
C ASP A 175 3.05 22.22 -5.28
N MET A 176 3.36 22.19 -3.98
CA MET A 176 2.92 21.10 -3.10
C MET A 176 1.40 21.09 -2.92
N LEU A 177 0.76 22.26 -2.88
CA LEU A 177 -0.67 22.40 -2.58
C LEU A 177 -1.54 22.75 -3.79
N TYR A 178 -0.92 22.91 -4.97
CA TYR A 178 -1.59 23.40 -6.19
C TYR A 178 -2.24 24.78 -5.99
N ASP A 179 -1.60 25.65 -5.19
CA ASP A 179 -2.11 26.98 -4.83
C ASP A 179 -1.39 28.13 -5.55
N GLY A 180 -0.45 27.80 -6.44
CA GLY A 180 0.35 28.74 -7.22
C GLY A 180 1.71 29.07 -6.59
N ASN A 181 2.02 28.58 -5.39
CA ASN A 181 3.27 28.89 -4.67
C ASN A 181 4.34 27.82 -4.87
N ALA A 182 4.87 27.72 -6.09
CA ALA A 182 5.90 26.74 -6.40
C ALA A 182 7.26 27.07 -5.74
N ALA A 183 7.94 26.04 -5.24
CA ALA A 183 9.28 26.12 -4.65
C ALA A 183 10.19 25.01 -5.20
N HIS A 184 11.50 25.23 -5.15
CA HIS A 184 12.47 24.19 -5.48
C HIS A 184 12.63 23.22 -4.31
N GLU A 185 12.44 21.93 -4.58
CA GLU A 185 12.72 20.82 -3.69
C GLU A 185 13.88 19.98 -4.25
N LYS A 186 14.60 19.24 -3.40
CA LYS A 186 15.65 18.31 -3.84
C LYS A 186 15.04 17.20 -4.69
N GLY A 187 15.57 16.97 -5.90
CA GLY A 187 15.19 15.85 -6.74
C GLY A 187 15.66 14.51 -6.16
N ALA A 188 14.86 13.48 -6.34
CA ALA A 188 15.11 12.14 -5.82
C ALA A 188 14.62 11.04 -6.76
N ILE A 189 15.22 9.87 -6.61
CA ILE A 189 14.92 8.65 -7.37
C ILE A 189 14.67 7.53 -6.38
N VAL A 190 13.56 6.81 -6.57
CA VAL A 190 13.26 5.57 -5.83
C VAL A 190 13.40 4.40 -6.78
N CYS A 191 14.21 3.41 -6.41
CA CYS A 191 14.21 2.11 -7.09
C CYS A 191 13.15 1.21 -6.45
N ARG A 192 12.04 1.02 -7.16
CA ARG A 192 10.93 0.16 -6.77
C ARG A 192 11.13 -1.24 -7.33
N VAL A 193 10.64 -2.23 -6.60
CA VAL A 193 10.72 -3.63 -7.01
C VAL A 193 9.40 -4.33 -6.76
N ALA A 194 8.94 -5.13 -7.71
CA ALA A 194 7.71 -5.91 -7.58
C ALA A 194 7.77 -7.14 -8.50
N PRO A 195 6.95 -8.18 -8.27
CA PRO A 195 6.81 -9.25 -9.26
C PRO A 195 6.35 -8.74 -10.63
N SER A 196 5.49 -7.72 -10.64
CA SER A 196 5.06 -6.99 -11.83
C SER A 196 4.49 -5.63 -11.45
N PHE A 197 4.50 -4.68 -12.40
CA PHE A 197 3.82 -3.39 -12.30
C PHE A 197 2.54 -3.32 -13.15
N ILE A 198 2.02 -4.47 -13.61
CA ILE A 198 0.72 -4.53 -14.31
C ILE A 198 -0.42 -4.13 -13.37
N ARG A 199 -1.29 -3.26 -13.87
CA ARG A 199 -2.44 -2.66 -13.18
C ARG A 199 -3.74 -3.00 -13.90
N PHE A 200 -4.89 -2.76 -13.27
CA PHE A 200 -6.20 -2.86 -13.94
C PHE A 200 -6.24 -1.94 -15.15
N GLY A 201 -5.66 -0.74 -15.01
CA GLY A 201 -5.50 0.24 -16.08
C GLY A 201 -4.82 -0.24 -17.36
N ASN A 202 -3.96 -1.28 -17.30
CA ASN A 202 -3.37 -1.87 -18.50
C ASN A 202 -4.43 -2.64 -19.32
N PHE A 203 -5.33 -3.37 -18.65
CA PHE A 203 -6.43 -4.10 -19.28
C PHE A 203 -7.48 -3.14 -19.81
N GLU A 204 -7.84 -2.12 -19.03
CA GLU A 204 -8.74 -1.06 -19.48
C GLU A 204 -8.18 -0.34 -20.72
N TRP A 205 -6.87 -0.07 -20.76
CA TRP A 205 -6.24 0.52 -21.93
C TRP A 205 -6.26 -0.39 -23.16
N ALA A 206 -5.97 -1.69 -22.98
CA ALA A 206 -6.02 -2.63 -24.08
C ALA A 206 -7.44 -2.75 -24.66
N ALA A 207 -8.46 -2.82 -23.81
CA ALA A 207 -9.87 -2.86 -24.22
C ALA A 207 -10.32 -1.55 -24.87
N ALA A 208 -9.98 -0.39 -24.30
CA ALA A 208 -10.40 0.93 -24.80
C ALA A 208 -9.86 1.26 -26.20
N GLN A 209 -8.78 0.60 -26.62
CA GLN A 209 -8.23 0.75 -27.97
C GLN A 209 -8.98 -0.03 -29.05
N GLY A 210 -9.96 -0.87 -28.67
CA GLY A 210 -10.68 -1.74 -29.60
C GLY A 210 -9.75 -2.78 -30.27
N ASN A 211 -8.72 -3.22 -29.55
CA ASN A 211 -7.77 -4.23 -30.01
C ASN A 211 -7.87 -5.52 -29.16
N PRO A 212 -8.81 -6.43 -29.47
CA PRO A 212 -8.98 -7.67 -28.73
C PRO A 212 -7.76 -8.59 -28.75
N GLU A 213 -6.92 -8.53 -29.79
CA GLU A 213 -5.69 -9.32 -29.85
C GLU A 213 -4.70 -8.87 -28.79
N TYR A 214 -4.51 -7.56 -28.62
CA TYR A 214 -3.65 -7.01 -27.56
C TYR A 214 -4.19 -7.34 -26.16
N LEU A 215 -5.50 -7.16 -25.92
CA LEU A 215 -6.12 -7.51 -24.64
C LEU A 215 -5.94 -9.01 -24.32
N LYS A 216 -6.13 -9.88 -25.32
CA LYS A 216 -5.90 -11.31 -25.20
C LYS A 216 -4.43 -11.62 -24.87
N GLN A 217 -3.49 -11.01 -25.59
CA GLN A 217 -2.06 -11.21 -25.38
C GLN A 217 -1.63 -10.80 -23.97
N LEU A 218 -2.09 -9.64 -23.48
CA LEU A 218 -1.86 -9.18 -22.11
C LEU A 218 -2.43 -10.14 -21.08
N THR A 219 -3.67 -10.61 -21.27
CA THR A 219 -4.34 -11.52 -20.35
C THR A 219 -3.66 -12.88 -20.30
N ASP A 220 -3.36 -13.48 -21.46
CA ASP A 220 -2.68 -14.76 -21.56
C ASP A 220 -1.27 -14.71 -20.96
N TYR A 221 -0.50 -13.65 -21.25
CA TYR A 221 0.81 -13.42 -20.65
C TYR A 221 0.71 -13.32 -19.12
N THR A 222 -0.25 -12.54 -18.62
CA THR A 222 -0.43 -12.33 -17.18
C THR A 222 -0.75 -13.65 -16.49
N ILE A 223 -1.68 -14.44 -17.05
CA ILE A 223 -2.07 -15.74 -16.49
C ILE A 223 -0.88 -16.69 -16.50
N LYS A 224 -0.24 -16.87 -17.66
CA LYS A 224 0.89 -17.80 -17.83
C LYS A 224 2.04 -17.49 -16.87
N THR A 225 2.30 -16.21 -16.61
CA THR A 225 3.48 -15.76 -15.87
C THR A 225 3.22 -15.67 -14.37
N PHE A 226 2.06 -15.15 -13.95
CA PHE A 226 1.79 -14.82 -12.55
C PHE A 226 0.68 -15.65 -11.91
N TYR A 227 -0.08 -16.40 -12.70
CA TYR A 227 -1.17 -17.29 -12.27
C TYR A 227 -0.99 -18.67 -12.89
N SER A 228 0.26 -19.15 -12.93
CA SER A 228 0.67 -20.36 -13.65
C SER A 228 -0.01 -21.66 -13.20
N HIS A 229 -0.69 -21.65 -12.05
CA HIS A 229 -1.51 -22.75 -11.58
C HIS A 229 -2.90 -22.83 -12.26
N ILE A 230 -3.32 -21.78 -12.99
CA ILE A 230 -4.49 -21.80 -13.87
C ILE A 230 -4.10 -22.53 -15.16
N THR A 231 -4.50 -23.80 -15.28
CA THR A 231 -4.16 -24.66 -16.43
C THR A 231 -5.25 -24.76 -17.48
N THR A 232 -6.43 -24.17 -17.22
CA THR A 232 -7.53 -24.08 -18.20
C THR A 232 -7.18 -23.06 -19.29
N THR A 233 -8.00 -22.97 -20.34
CA THR A 233 -7.77 -22.04 -21.46
C THR A 233 -9.05 -21.31 -21.85
N GLY A 234 -8.91 -20.20 -22.59
CA GLY A 234 -10.02 -19.40 -23.08
C GLY A 234 -10.87 -18.83 -21.95
N LYS A 235 -12.19 -18.78 -22.17
CA LYS A 235 -13.17 -18.19 -21.23
C LYS A 235 -13.01 -18.71 -19.79
N GLU A 236 -12.80 -20.01 -19.61
CA GLU A 236 -12.67 -20.61 -18.28
C GLU A 236 -11.44 -20.08 -17.53
N ALA A 237 -10.29 -19.96 -18.22
CA ALA A 237 -9.09 -19.40 -17.63
C ALA A 237 -9.28 -17.94 -17.23
N TYR A 238 -9.98 -17.17 -18.06
CA TYR A 238 -10.25 -15.75 -17.79
C TYR A 238 -11.20 -15.55 -16.60
N LEU A 239 -12.19 -16.43 -16.43
CA LEU A 239 -13.06 -16.42 -15.24
C LEU A 239 -12.29 -16.82 -13.97
N GLN A 240 -11.45 -17.86 -14.04
CA GLN A 240 -10.59 -18.27 -12.92
C GLN A 240 -9.62 -17.16 -12.53
N PHE A 241 -8.99 -16.52 -13.52
CA PHE A 241 -8.11 -15.37 -13.34
C PHE A 241 -8.84 -14.20 -12.67
N PHE A 242 -10.00 -13.79 -13.18
CA PHE A 242 -10.76 -12.71 -12.59
C PHE A 242 -11.19 -13.02 -11.16
N LYS A 243 -11.63 -14.25 -10.88
CA LYS A 243 -11.96 -14.70 -9.52
C LYS A 243 -10.78 -14.64 -8.55
N GLU A 244 -9.57 -14.94 -9.00
CA GLU A 244 -8.40 -14.82 -8.15
C GLU A 244 -7.97 -13.37 -7.95
N VAL A 245 -8.04 -12.52 -8.98
CA VAL A 245 -7.78 -11.08 -8.86
C VAL A 245 -8.74 -10.44 -7.85
N THR A 246 -10.03 -10.80 -7.86
CA THR A 246 -11.01 -10.28 -6.91
C THR A 246 -10.70 -10.72 -5.48
N ALA A 247 -10.29 -11.99 -5.28
CA ALA A 247 -9.88 -12.51 -3.98
C ALA A 247 -8.62 -11.81 -3.43
N ARG A 248 -7.58 -11.63 -4.25
CA ARG A 248 -6.34 -10.95 -3.85
C ARG A 248 -6.55 -9.46 -3.55
N THR A 249 -7.43 -8.81 -4.31
CA THR A 249 -7.82 -7.42 -4.07
C THR A 249 -8.54 -7.29 -2.73
N LEU A 250 -9.48 -8.20 -2.44
CA LEU A 250 -10.18 -8.24 -1.17
C LEU A 250 -9.22 -8.44 0.01
N ASP A 251 -8.32 -9.43 -0.09
CA ASP A 251 -7.32 -9.72 0.94
C ASP A 251 -6.46 -8.50 1.28
N THR A 252 -5.98 -7.80 0.25
CA THR A 252 -5.22 -6.54 0.41
C THR A 252 -6.03 -5.47 1.14
N ILE A 253 -7.30 -5.30 0.77
CA ILE A 253 -8.17 -4.32 1.41
C ILE A 253 -8.47 -4.70 2.87
N ILE A 254 -8.69 -5.97 3.18
CA ILE A 254 -8.86 -6.46 4.55
C ILE A 254 -7.61 -6.15 5.38
N HIS A 255 -6.42 -6.33 4.81
CA HIS A 255 -5.17 -5.92 5.44
C HIS A 255 -5.08 -4.41 5.69
N TRP A 256 -5.56 -3.57 4.76
CA TRP A 256 -5.63 -2.13 4.97
C TRP A 256 -6.58 -1.77 6.11
N GLN A 257 -7.78 -2.37 6.14
CA GLN A 257 -8.73 -2.19 7.24
C GLN A 257 -8.12 -2.63 8.58
N ARG A 258 -7.45 -3.78 8.63
CA ARG A 258 -6.84 -4.32 9.86
C ARG A 258 -5.89 -3.35 10.55
N VAL A 259 -5.10 -2.60 9.78
CA VAL A 259 -4.08 -1.67 10.32
C VAL A 259 -4.49 -0.20 10.23
N GLY A 260 -5.70 0.11 9.77
CA GLY A 260 -6.16 1.50 9.61
C GLY A 260 -5.51 2.24 8.45
N PHE A 261 -4.97 1.56 7.45
CA PHE A 261 -4.33 2.21 6.30
C PHE A 261 -5.39 2.76 5.34
N VAL A 262 -5.17 3.99 4.87
CA VAL A 262 -5.94 4.65 3.82
C VAL A 262 -5.02 4.94 2.64
N HIS A 263 -5.27 4.31 1.50
CA HIS A 263 -4.47 4.51 0.30
C HIS A 263 -4.61 5.93 -0.27
N GLY A 264 -5.82 6.51 -0.16
CA GLY A 264 -6.13 7.88 -0.55
C GLY A 264 -6.31 8.13 -2.06
N VAL A 265 -5.88 7.23 -2.95
CA VAL A 265 -6.03 7.36 -4.43
C VAL A 265 -6.22 6.00 -5.09
N MET A 266 -7.33 5.32 -4.79
CA MET A 266 -7.66 4.01 -5.37
C MET A 266 -8.28 4.18 -6.78
N ASN A 267 -7.59 4.88 -7.66
CA ASN A 267 -7.92 4.88 -9.09
C ASN A 267 -7.62 3.49 -9.67
N THR A 268 -8.25 3.12 -10.78
CA THR A 268 -8.01 1.79 -11.38
C THR A 268 -6.58 1.64 -11.91
N ASP A 269 -5.90 2.73 -12.27
CA ASP A 269 -4.46 2.71 -12.60
C ASP A 269 -3.58 2.41 -11.38
N ASN A 270 -4.07 2.59 -10.14
CA ASN A 270 -3.36 2.24 -8.91
C ASN A 270 -3.80 0.90 -8.31
N MET A 271 -4.57 0.09 -9.05
CA MET A 271 -4.94 -1.26 -8.63
C MET A 271 -4.02 -2.26 -9.32
N SER A 272 -3.12 -2.89 -8.57
CA SER A 272 -2.26 -3.95 -9.08
C SER A 272 -3.07 -5.17 -9.48
N ILE A 273 -2.76 -5.76 -10.63
CA ILE A 273 -3.42 -7.00 -11.05
C ILE A 273 -3.14 -8.15 -10.08
N LEU A 274 -1.99 -8.11 -9.39
CA LEU A 274 -1.53 -9.14 -8.46
C LEU A 274 -2.06 -8.96 -7.02
N GLY A 275 -2.89 -7.94 -6.77
CA GLY A 275 -3.32 -7.57 -5.42
C GLY A 275 -2.15 -7.07 -4.56
N LEU A 276 -1.34 -6.16 -5.10
CA LEU A 276 -0.28 -5.46 -4.35
C LEU A 276 -0.70 -4.02 -4.07
N THR A 277 -0.38 -3.53 -2.88
CA THR A 277 -0.37 -2.09 -2.60
C THR A 277 0.70 -1.41 -3.46
N ILE A 278 0.31 -0.37 -4.21
CA ILE A 278 1.16 0.27 -5.22
C ILE A 278 0.88 1.78 -5.29
N ASP A 279 1.91 2.58 -5.60
CA ASP A 279 1.82 4.03 -5.79
C ASP A 279 1.38 4.83 -4.55
N TYR A 280 2.34 4.93 -3.64
CA TYR A 280 2.27 5.69 -2.39
C TYR A 280 2.29 7.21 -2.62
N GLY A 281 1.12 7.78 -2.89
CA GLY A 281 0.90 9.22 -2.93
C GLY A 281 0.40 9.77 -1.58
N PRO A 282 -0.83 10.30 -1.52
CA PRO A 282 -1.41 10.80 -0.29
C PRO A 282 -2.06 9.68 0.54
N TYR A 283 -1.25 8.75 1.03
CA TYR A 283 -1.68 7.68 1.93
C TYR A 283 -1.65 8.13 3.41
N GLY A 284 -2.23 7.37 4.31
CA GLY A 284 -2.00 7.56 5.75
C GLY A 284 -2.59 6.45 6.59
N TRP A 285 -2.36 6.53 7.90
CA TRP A 285 -2.96 5.63 8.87
C TRP A 285 -3.98 6.38 9.71
N LEU A 286 -5.04 5.68 10.12
CA LEU A 286 -5.91 6.15 11.17
C LEU A 286 -5.09 6.39 12.44
N GLU A 287 -5.14 7.63 12.89
CA GLU A 287 -4.73 8.01 14.23
C GLU A 287 -6.03 7.95 15.05
N PRO A 288 -6.83 9.03 15.24
CA PRO A 288 -8.23 8.85 15.64
C PRO A 288 -9.00 7.96 14.68
N TYR A 289 -9.74 6.99 15.21
CA TYR A 289 -10.60 6.12 14.43
C TYR A 289 -11.74 6.93 13.79
N ASP A 290 -11.79 6.98 12.45
CA ASP A 290 -12.85 7.69 11.73
C ASP A 290 -13.08 7.05 10.35
N HIS A 291 -14.26 6.43 10.16
CA HIS A 291 -14.69 5.90 8.86
C HIS A 291 -14.74 6.96 7.75
N GLY A 292 -14.92 8.22 8.14
CA GLY A 292 -14.96 9.42 7.31
C GLY A 292 -13.59 9.99 6.92
N TRP A 293 -12.50 9.42 7.41
CA TRP A 293 -11.17 10.02 7.28
C TRP A 293 -10.51 9.74 5.93
N THR A 294 -9.89 10.78 5.36
CA THR A 294 -9.02 10.69 4.19
C THR A 294 -7.82 11.61 4.35
N PRO A 295 -6.59 11.15 4.07
CA PRO A 295 -5.40 11.98 4.06
C PRO A 295 -5.25 12.81 2.77
N ASN A 296 -6.00 12.47 1.71
CA ASN A 296 -5.87 13.10 0.41
C ASN A 296 -6.57 14.46 0.33
N THR A 297 -5.78 15.53 0.16
CA THR A 297 -6.31 16.90 0.04
C THR A 297 -7.18 17.11 -1.19
N THR A 298 -6.86 16.44 -2.30
CA THR A 298 -7.63 16.52 -3.56
C THR A 298 -8.98 15.82 -3.44
N ASP A 299 -9.11 14.85 -2.54
CA ASP A 299 -10.35 14.13 -2.25
C ASP A 299 -11.14 14.72 -1.06
N ARG A 300 -10.79 15.91 -0.57
CA ARG A 300 -11.39 16.46 0.65
C ARG A 300 -12.89 16.69 0.58
N GLN A 301 -13.39 17.06 -0.60
CA GLN A 301 -14.80 17.37 -0.80
C GLN A 301 -15.64 16.11 -0.91
N ASN A 302 -15.23 15.16 -1.75
CA ASN A 302 -16.01 13.96 -2.05
C ASN A 302 -15.71 12.79 -1.11
N LYS A 303 -14.49 12.77 -0.54
CA LYS A 303 -13.99 11.71 0.33
C LYS A 303 -14.23 10.32 -0.26
N ARG A 304 -14.04 10.17 -1.57
CA ARG A 304 -14.28 8.93 -2.32
C ARG A 304 -13.43 7.78 -1.78
N TYR A 305 -12.18 8.07 -1.40
CA TYR A 305 -11.17 7.10 -0.97
C TYR A 305 -10.96 7.10 0.55
N ARG A 306 -11.95 7.55 1.33
CA ARG A 306 -11.91 7.51 2.80
C ARG A 306 -11.83 6.09 3.35
N TYR A 307 -11.36 5.96 4.58
CA TYR A 307 -11.12 4.67 5.25
C TYR A 307 -12.26 3.64 5.06
N GLY A 308 -13.49 4.02 5.42
CA GLY A 308 -14.64 3.13 5.36
C GLY A 308 -15.17 2.84 3.95
N ALA A 309 -14.74 3.59 2.93
CA ALA A 309 -15.20 3.41 1.54
C ALA A 309 -14.25 2.52 0.71
N GLN A 310 -13.03 2.23 1.19
CA GLN A 310 -12.05 1.44 0.43
C GLN A 310 -12.59 0.08 -0.06
N PRO A 311 -13.38 -0.69 0.72
CA PRO A 311 -13.97 -1.95 0.25
C PRO A 311 -14.94 -1.80 -0.92
N GLU A 312 -15.77 -0.76 -0.88
CA GLU A 312 -16.76 -0.44 -1.91
C GLU A 312 -16.07 0.06 -3.18
N ILE A 313 -15.01 0.86 -3.03
CA ILE A 313 -14.18 1.31 -4.15
C ILE A 313 -13.40 0.16 -4.77
N GLY A 314 -12.89 -0.79 -3.96
CA GLY A 314 -12.28 -2.02 -4.46
C GLY A 314 -13.21 -2.80 -5.37
N LEU A 315 -14.46 -3.00 -4.94
CA LEU A 315 -15.50 -3.62 -5.75
C LEU A 315 -15.78 -2.82 -7.04
N TRP A 316 -15.88 -1.49 -6.95
CA TRP A 316 -16.11 -0.65 -8.12
C TRP A 316 -14.95 -0.76 -9.12
N ASN A 317 -13.70 -0.79 -8.67
CA ASN A 317 -12.54 -0.98 -9.53
C ASN A 317 -12.53 -2.38 -10.18
N LEU A 318 -12.95 -3.42 -9.45
CA LEU A 318 -13.09 -4.78 -9.99
C LEU A 318 -14.20 -4.86 -11.06
N LEU A 319 -15.28 -4.09 -10.92
CA LEU A 319 -16.30 -3.96 -11.96
C LEU A 319 -15.71 -3.32 -13.23
N GLN A 320 -14.87 -2.29 -13.11
CA GLN A 320 -14.19 -1.71 -14.27
C GLN A 320 -13.26 -2.71 -14.96
N LEU A 321 -12.53 -3.51 -14.19
CA LEU A 321 -11.73 -4.61 -14.74
C LEU A 321 -12.60 -5.68 -15.42
N ALA A 322 -13.73 -6.06 -14.83
CA ALA A 322 -14.69 -7.00 -15.42
C ALA A 322 -15.20 -6.50 -16.79
N ASN A 323 -15.51 -5.20 -16.89
CA ASN A 323 -15.92 -4.59 -18.15
C ASN A 323 -14.82 -4.66 -19.21
N ALA A 324 -13.55 -4.46 -18.84
CA ALA A 324 -12.43 -4.61 -19.76
C ALA A 324 -12.27 -6.07 -20.23
N LEU A 325 -12.40 -7.04 -19.31
CA LEU A 325 -12.28 -8.47 -19.63
C LEU A 325 -13.51 -9.06 -20.33
N TYR A 326 -14.65 -8.35 -20.34
CA TYR A 326 -15.89 -8.81 -20.95
C TYR A 326 -15.71 -9.15 -22.43
N GLU A 327 -14.87 -8.42 -23.17
CA GLU A 327 -14.60 -8.70 -24.59
C GLU A 327 -14.02 -10.11 -24.81
N LEU A 328 -13.27 -10.65 -23.84
CA LEU A 328 -12.71 -12.00 -23.90
C LEU A 328 -13.64 -13.07 -23.31
N ILE A 329 -14.43 -12.72 -22.30
CA ILE A 329 -15.25 -13.65 -21.51
C ILE A 329 -16.65 -13.82 -22.11
N ASN A 330 -17.26 -12.70 -22.55
CA ASN A 330 -18.62 -12.59 -23.09
C ASN A 330 -19.68 -13.33 -22.25
N ASP A 331 -19.60 -13.18 -20.92
CA ASP A 331 -20.51 -13.79 -19.95
C ASP A 331 -20.70 -12.84 -18.76
N GLY A 332 -21.67 -11.95 -18.89
CA GLY A 332 -22.03 -10.99 -17.84
C GLY A 332 -22.49 -11.66 -16.55
N PRO A 333 -23.40 -12.65 -16.59
CA PRO A 333 -23.85 -13.35 -15.39
C PRO A 333 -22.71 -13.98 -14.57
N ALA A 334 -21.74 -14.63 -15.20
CA ALA A 334 -20.61 -15.23 -14.48
C ALA A 334 -19.70 -14.17 -13.82
N LEU A 335 -19.48 -13.03 -14.47
CA LEU A 335 -18.74 -11.89 -13.88
C LEU A 335 -19.48 -11.27 -12.70
N GLU A 336 -20.81 -11.12 -12.83
CA GLU A 336 -21.67 -10.60 -11.77
C GLU A 336 -21.68 -11.52 -10.54
N GLU A 337 -21.71 -12.84 -10.74
CA GLU A 337 -21.60 -13.83 -9.66
C GLU A 337 -20.30 -13.64 -8.87
N ILE A 338 -19.15 -13.53 -9.55
CA ILE A 338 -17.84 -13.32 -8.90
C ILE A 338 -17.81 -11.98 -8.12
N LEU A 339 -18.42 -10.91 -8.65
CA LEU A 339 -18.52 -9.62 -7.97
C LEU A 339 -19.45 -9.67 -6.74
N ASN A 340 -20.50 -10.49 -6.78
CA ASN A 340 -21.38 -10.70 -5.63
C ASN A 340 -20.71 -11.55 -4.55
N ASP A 341 -19.90 -12.55 -4.93
CA ASP A 341 -19.05 -13.31 -4.01
C ASP A 341 -18.09 -12.39 -3.24
N TYR A 342 -17.48 -11.39 -3.90
CA TYR A 342 -16.65 -10.39 -3.22
C TYR A 342 -17.40 -9.70 -2.07
N LYS A 343 -18.66 -9.30 -2.27
CA LYS A 343 -19.47 -8.62 -1.24
C LYS A 343 -19.71 -9.52 -0.03
N ALA A 344 -20.11 -10.76 -0.27
CA ALA A 344 -20.36 -11.75 0.80
C ALA A 344 -19.05 -12.09 1.54
N ASN A 345 -17.96 -12.24 0.80
CA ASN A 345 -16.64 -12.54 1.36
C ASN A 345 -16.09 -11.38 2.19
N TYR A 346 -16.32 -10.12 1.79
CA TYR A 346 -15.89 -8.97 2.60
C TYR A 346 -16.53 -8.97 3.99
N GLN A 347 -17.85 -9.19 4.09
CA GLN A 347 -18.53 -9.18 5.39
C GLN A 347 -17.97 -10.25 6.34
N SER A 348 -17.79 -11.47 5.84
CA SER A 348 -17.27 -12.58 6.65
C SER A 348 -15.79 -12.42 7.01
N GLN A 349 -14.95 -11.94 6.09
CA GLN A 349 -13.53 -11.71 6.35
C GLN A 349 -13.30 -10.51 7.27
N TYR A 350 -14.09 -9.44 7.14
CA TYR A 350 -14.02 -8.29 8.05
C TYR A 350 -14.35 -8.70 9.48
N LEU A 351 -15.44 -9.47 9.67
CA LEU A 351 -15.82 -9.99 10.98
C LEU A 351 -14.70 -10.84 11.59
N ARG A 352 -14.14 -11.79 10.83
CA ARG A 352 -13.03 -12.64 11.29
C ARG A 352 -11.77 -11.83 11.63
N MET A 353 -11.46 -10.82 10.81
CA MET A 353 -10.34 -9.92 11.05
C MET A 353 -10.52 -9.18 12.38
N MET A 354 -11.71 -8.61 12.62
CA MET A 354 -12.03 -7.89 13.85
C MET A 354 -12.04 -8.82 15.08
N GLN A 355 -12.61 -10.03 14.98
CA GLN A 355 -12.52 -11.05 16.02
C GLN A 355 -11.06 -11.34 16.39
N SER A 356 -10.18 -11.47 15.37
CA SER A 356 -8.75 -11.69 15.59
C SER A 356 -8.09 -10.49 16.30
N LYS A 357 -8.45 -9.26 15.93
CA LYS A 357 -7.98 -8.05 16.61
C LYS A 357 -8.44 -7.98 18.07
N LEU A 358 -9.55 -8.61 18.43
CA LEU A 358 -10.12 -8.70 19.77
C LEU A 358 -9.65 -9.92 20.58
N GLY A 359 -8.84 -10.81 19.98
CA GLY A 359 -8.37 -12.03 20.64
C GLY A 359 -9.42 -13.13 20.75
N LEU A 360 -10.39 -13.15 19.84
CA LEU A 360 -11.45 -14.16 19.76
C LEU A 360 -11.13 -15.18 18.66
N GLN A 361 -11.07 -16.46 19.00
CA GLN A 361 -10.81 -17.56 18.05
C GLN A 361 -12.09 -18.32 17.67
N THR A 362 -13.07 -18.37 18.57
CA THR A 362 -14.39 -18.94 18.30
C THR A 362 -15.37 -17.86 17.84
N SER A 363 -16.41 -18.27 17.11
CA SER A 363 -17.49 -17.36 16.69
C SER A 363 -18.71 -17.49 17.60
N GLN A 364 -19.30 -16.36 17.98
CA GLN A 364 -20.57 -16.28 18.69
C GLN A 364 -21.54 -15.36 17.92
N GLU A 365 -22.85 -15.58 18.07
CA GLU A 365 -23.87 -14.79 17.36
C GLU A 365 -23.80 -13.29 17.69
N ASN A 366 -23.43 -12.94 18.93
CA ASN A 366 -23.36 -11.55 19.40
C ASN A 366 -22.04 -10.84 19.06
N ASP A 367 -21.07 -11.51 18.42
CA ASP A 367 -19.77 -10.89 18.09
C ASP A 367 -19.93 -9.70 17.14
N GLN A 368 -20.90 -9.77 16.22
CA GLN A 368 -21.17 -8.68 15.29
C GLN A 368 -21.65 -7.40 16.00
N GLU A 369 -22.53 -7.53 17.00
CA GLU A 369 -22.99 -6.39 17.81
C GLU A 369 -21.86 -5.83 18.68
N LEU A 370 -21.05 -6.71 19.28
CA LEU A 370 -19.88 -6.31 20.08
C LEU A 370 -18.88 -5.48 19.26
N ILE A 371 -18.63 -5.89 18.01
CA ILE A 371 -17.74 -5.17 17.09
C ILE A 371 -18.37 -3.86 16.63
N ALA A 372 -19.65 -3.85 16.24
CA ALA A 372 -20.31 -2.63 15.78
C ALA A 372 -20.38 -1.55 16.88
N THR A 373 -20.64 -1.95 18.13
CA THR A 373 -20.65 -1.04 19.28
C THR A 373 -19.25 -0.54 19.63
N LEU A 374 -18.21 -1.37 19.47
CA LEU A 374 -16.81 -0.92 19.60
C LEU A 374 -16.48 0.17 18.58
N GLU A 375 -16.75 -0.07 17.30
CA GLU A 375 -16.43 0.88 16.23
C GLU A 375 -17.16 2.21 16.44
N HIS A 376 -18.42 2.15 16.90
CA HIS A 376 -19.17 3.33 17.28
C HIS A 376 -18.46 4.13 18.39
N HIS A 377 -18.01 3.48 19.47
CA HIS A 377 -17.31 4.16 20.56
C HIS A 377 -15.95 4.72 20.12
N LEU A 378 -15.18 3.97 19.34
CA LEU A 378 -13.88 4.41 18.79
C LEU A 378 -14.03 5.67 17.94
N GLN A 379 -15.13 5.79 17.18
CA GLN A 379 -15.40 6.97 16.37
C GLN A 379 -15.97 8.14 17.19
N LEU A 380 -16.80 7.85 18.20
CA LEU A 380 -17.45 8.86 19.03
C LEU A 380 -16.45 9.62 19.92
N HIS A 381 -15.41 8.93 20.37
CA HIS A 381 -14.35 9.48 21.20
C HIS A 381 -13.06 9.37 20.42
N GLU A 382 -12.42 10.48 20.03
CA GLU A 382 -11.17 10.49 19.26
C GLU A 382 -10.15 9.50 19.87
N THR A 383 -10.17 8.24 19.42
CA THR A 383 -9.43 7.13 20.01
C THR A 383 -8.45 6.62 18.99
N ASP A 384 -7.18 6.54 19.37
CA ASP A 384 -6.12 6.08 18.51
C ASP A 384 -6.27 4.60 18.17
N MET A 385 -6.46 4.29 16.90
CA MET A 385 -6.72 2.92 16.46
C MET A 385 -5.57 1.97 16.82
N THR A 386 -4.32 2.37 16.57
CA THR A 386 -3.17 1.49 16.76
C THR A 386 -2.92 1.25 18.24
N LEU A 387 -2.94 2.31 19.05
CA LEU A 387 -2.74 2.18 20.49
C LEU A 387 -3.87 1.38 21.14
N PHE A 388 -5.13 1.65 20.79
CA PHE A 388 -6.29 0.98 21.38
C PHE A 388 -6.20 -0.54 21.24
N PHE A 389 -6.00 -1.04 20.02
CA PHE A 389 -5.95 -2.49 19.80
C PHE A 389 -4.70 -3.15 20.38
N ARG A 390 -3.60 -2.39 20.54
CA ARG A 390 -2.39 -2.89 21.21
C ARG A 390 -2.59 -2.96 22.72
N GLU A 391 -3.14 -1.93 23.35
CA GLU A 391 -3.45 -1.90 24.79
C GLU A 391 -4.55 -2.89 25.17
N LEU A 392 -5.55 -3.09 24.30
CA LEU A 392 -6.60 -4.10 24.52
C LEU A 392 -6.03 -5.52 24.68
N SER A 393 -4.83 -5.79 24.14
CA SER A 393 -4.14 -7.07 24.35
C SER A 393 -3.87 -7.38 25.82
N LEU A 394 -3.72 -6.34 26.66
CA LEU A 394 -3.46 -6.42 28.09
C LEU A 394 -4.73 -6.60 28.93
N VAL A 395 -5.93 -6.45 28.34
CA VAL A 395 -7.20 -6.66 29.05
C VAL A 395 -7.44 -8.16 29.24
N GLU A 396 -7.54 -8.59 30.50
CA GLU A 396 -7.72 -9.99 30.88
C GLU A 396 -9.16 -10.29 31.34
N PRO A 397 -9.69 -11.51 31.13
CA PRO A 397 -11.09 -11.86 31.37
C PRO A 397 -11.60 -11.57 32.79
N GLN A 398 -10.70 -11.64 33.79
CA GLN A 398 -11.01 -11.47 35.21
C GLN A 398 -10.87 -10.03 35.71
N MET A 399 -10.50 -9.07 34.84
CA MET A 399 -10.53 -7.66 35.18
C MET A 399 -11.98 -7.19 35.42
N ASP A 400 -12.14 -6.13 36.20
CA ASP A 400 -13.36 -5.34 36.20
C ASP A 400 -13.31 -4.30 35.07
N ALA A 401 -14.47 -3.75 34.71
CA ALA A 401 -14.58 -2.80 33.60
C ALA A 401 -13.75 -1.52 33.84
N ASP A 402 -13.66 -1.06 35.09
CA ASP A 402 -12.86 0.12 35.45
C ASP A 402 -11.37 -0.09 35.18
N LYS A 403 -10.81 -1.23 35.63
CA LYS A 403 -9.40 -1.56 35.34
C LYS A 403 -9.16 -1.75 33.84
N ALA A 404 -10.09 -2.41 33.15
CA ALA A 404 -9.98 -2.59 31.70
C ALA A 404 -10.00 -1.22 30.97
N PHE A 405 -10.80 -0.27 31.43
CA PHE A 405 -10.86 1.09 30.90
C PHE A 405 -9.54 1.85 31.13
N VAL A 406 -8.97 1.74 32.35
CA VAL A 406 -7.65 2.31 32.65
C VAL A 406 -6.57 1.74 31.73
N THR A 407 -6.59 0.43 31.44
CA THR A 407 -5.63 -0.21 30.52
C THR A 407 -5.66 0.41 29.13
N ILE A 408 -6.84 0.66 28.55
CA ILE A 408 -6.95 1.23 27.20
C ILE A 408 -6.82 2.76 27.15
N SER A 409 -6.72 3.43 28.31
CA SER A 409 -6.86 4.89 28.43
C SER A 409 -5.81 5.69 27.66
N MET A 410 -4.62 5.13 27.42
CA MET A 410 -3.55 5.77 26.63
C MET A 410 -3.98 6.06 25.19
N ALA A 411 -4.95 5.33 24.65
CA ALA A 411 -5.41 5.52 23.29
C ALA A 411 -6.30 6.76 23.12
N PHE A 412 -6.76 7.40 24.18
CA PHE A 412 -7.74 8.49 24.10
C PHE A 412 -7.05 9.85 23.97
N TYR A 413 -7.38 10.61 22.91
CA TYR A 413 -6.84 11.97 22.72
C TYR A 413 -7.41 12.99 23.72
N ASP A 414 -8.60 12.72 24.27
CA ASP A 414 -9.31 13.64 25.17
C ASP A 414 -10.02 12.88 26.30
N LEU A 415 -9.24 12.12 27.07
CA LEU A 415 -9.74 11.28 28.16
C LEU A 415 -10.45 12.11 29.25
N GLU A 416 -9.93 13.30 29.56
CA GLU A 416 -10.41 14.15 30.66
C GLU A 416 -11.81 14.75 30.40
N ASN A 417 -12.21 14.89 29.14
CA ASN A 417 -13.50 15.51 28.76
C ASN A 417 -14.53 14.49 28.25
N ILE A 418 -14.32 13.18 28.47
CA ILE A 418 -15.36 12.18 28.22
C ILE A 418 -16.52 12.42 29.20
N SER A 419 -17.72 12.67 28.68
CA SER A 419 -18.90 12.88 29.52
C SER A 419 -19.28 11.60 30.28
N GLU A 420 -19.88 11.73 31.46
CA GLU A 420 -20.30 10.57 32.26
C GLU A 420 -21.09 9.53 31.44
N PRO A 421 -22.13 9.88 30.65
CA PRO A 421 -22.87 8.89 29.86
C PRO A 421 -22.01 8.11 28.86
N HIS A 422 -20.99 8.74 28.30
CA HIS A 422 -20.07 8.10 27.35
C HIS A 422 -19.04 7.22 28.06
N GLN A 423 -18.57 7.63 29.24
CA GLN A 423 -17.74 6.76 30.07
C GLN A 423 -18.52 5.50 30.48
N TRP A 424 -19.80 5.65 30.86
CA TRP A 424 -20.68 4.52 31.15
C TRP A 424 -20.84 3.56 29.97
N SER A 425 -20.97 4.08 28.74
CA SER A 425 -21.11 3.22 27.55
C SER A 425 -19.84 2.42 27.24
N TRP A 426 -18.66 2.98 27.50
CA TRP A 426 -17.40 2.25 27.45
C TRP A 426 -17.31 1.15 28.50
N LEU A 427 -17.68 1.45 29.75
CA LEU A 427 -17.69 0.46 30.82
C LEU A 427 -18.64 -0.69 30.49
N GLU A 428 -19.84 -0.39 29.97
CA GLU A 428 -20.79 -1.40 29.51
C GLU A 428 -20.21 -2.28 28.39
N TRP A 429 -19.55 -1.66 27.39
CA TRP A 429 -18.89 -2.41 26.33
C TRP A 429 -17.78 -3.31 26.87
N LEU A 430 -16.95 -2.82 27.78
CA LEU A 430 -15.88 -3.58 28.42
C LEU A 430 -16.45 -4.75 29.23
N GLU A 431 -17.54 -4.57 29.97
CA GLU A 431 -18.20 -5.68 30.66
C GLU A 431 -18.66 -6.78 29.68
N ARG A 432 -19.23 -6.39 28.54
CA ARG A 432 -19.65 -7.33 27.48
C ARG A 432 -18.42 -8.05 26.89
N TYR A 433 -17.35 -7.32 26.60
CA TYR A 433 -16.10 -7.88 26.09
C TYR A 433 -15.45 -8.85 27.08
N LEU A 434 -15.38 -8.50 28.36
CA LEU A 434 -14.84 -9.36 29.42
C LEU A 434 -15.64 -10.66 29.56
N LYS A 435 -16.98 -10.59 29.55
CA LYS A 435 -17.86 -11.78 29.53
C LYS A 435 -17.61 -12.63 28.28
N ARG A 436 -17.40 -12.00 27.12
CA ARG A 436 -17.09 -12.69 25.87
C ARG A 436 -15.73 -13.40 25.94
N LEU A 437 -14.72 -12.79 26.57
CA LEU A 437 -13.42 -13.41 26.81
C LEU A 437 -13.50 -14.57 27.80
N GLN A 438 -14.31 -14.48 28.85
CA GLN A 438 -14.55 -15.59 29.78
C GLN A 438 -15.16 -16.80 29.06
N LEU A 439 -16.17 -16.57 28.21
CA LEU A 439 -16.75 -17.62 27.37
C LEU A 439 -15.71 -18.23 26.40
N GLU A 440 -14.84 -17.41 25.81
CA GLU A 440 -13.75 -17.88 24.96
C GLU A 440 -12.81 -18.81 25.73
N GLN A 441 -12.37 -18.37 26.92
CA GLN A 441 -11.50 -19.13 27.80
C GLN A 441 -12.13 -20.48 28.18
N ASP A 442 -13.39 -20.48 28.59
CA ASP A 442 -14.13 -21.69 28.97
C ASP A 442 -14.27 -22.65 27.78
N THR A 443 -14.58 -22.11 26.59
CA THR A 443 -14.73 -22.90 25.36
C THR A 443 -13.41 -23.56 24.93
N LEU A 444 -12.29 -22.87 25.12
CA LEU A 444 -10.96 -23.41 24.84
C LEU A 444 -10.43 -24.33 25.96
N GLY A 445 -11.10 -24.37 27.11
CA GLY A 445 -10.70 -25.20 28.26
C GLY A 445 -9.34 -24.80 28.84
N MET A 446 -8.94 -23.54 28.70
CA MET A 446 -7.65 -23.03 29.15
C MET A 446 -7.73 -22.47 30.57
N ASP A 447 -6.65 -22.63 31.36
CA ASP A 447 -6.52 -21.86 32.59
C ASP A 447 -6.34 -20.36 32.28
N GLY A 448 -6.77 -19.49 33.19
CA GLY A 448 -6.83 -18.05 32.95
C GLY A 448 -5.47 -17.42 32.60
N ILE A 449 -4.37 -17.91 33.19
CA ILE A 449 -3.03 -17.39 32.93
C ILE A 449 -2.57 -17.81 31.52
N ALA A 450 -2.74 -19.08 31.17
CA ALA A 450 -2.42 -19.56 29.83
C ALA A 450 -3.27 -18.88 28.75
N PHE A 451 -4.57 -18.69 29.01
CA PHE A 451 -5.46 -17.98 28.10
C PHE A 451 -5.01 -16.53 27.89
N ALA A 452 -4.78 -15.77 28.96
CA ALA A 452 -4.33 -14.39 28.89
C ALA A 452 -3.04 -14.25 28.06
N LYS A 453 -2.05 -15.11 28.31
CA LYS A 453 -0.79 -15.11 27.56
C LYS A 453 -0.98 -15.46 26.08
N ALA A 454 -1.77 -16.49 25.77
CA ALA A 454 -2.04 -16.91 24.39
C ALA A 454 -2.81 -15.83 23.62
N LYS A 455 -3.86 -15.25 24.24
CA LYS A 455 -4.65 -14.13 23.70
C LYS A 455 -3.74 -12.94 23.40
N GLN A 456 -2.92 -12.53 24.36
CA GLN A 456 -2.00 -11.40 24.18
C GLN A 456 -1.02 -11.65 23.02
N GLN A 457 -0.41 -12.85 22.96
CA GLN A 457 0.50 -13.22 21.87
C GLN A 457 -0.19 -13.17 20.50
N GLN A 458 -1.41 -13.70 20.39
CA GLN A 458 -2.19 -13.68 19.15
C GLN A 458 -2.57 -12.26 18.74
N MET A 459 -3.10 -11.46 19.68
CA MET A 459 -3.44 -10.07 19.43
C MET A 459 -2.20 -9.27 19.01
N ASN A 460 -1.05 -9.45 19.66
CA ASN A 460 0.18 -8.74 19.34
C ASN A 460 0.77 -9.11 17.97
N ALA A 461 0.45 -10.30 17.43
CA ALA A 461 0.82 -10.70 16.07
C ALA A 461 -0.09 -10.08 14.98
N ILE A 462 -1.25 -9.55 15.36
CA ILE A 462 -2.26 -8.97 14.46
C ILE A 462 -2.35 -7.45 14.60
N ASN A 463 -2.14 -6.93 15.81
CA ASN A 463 -2.21 -5.53 16.19
C ASN A 463 -0.78 -4.99 16.33
N PRO A 464 -0.28 -4.22 15.34
CA PRO A 464 1.07 -3.69 15.39
C PRO A 464 1.23 -2.71 16.55
N LYS A 465 2.43 -2.66 17.13
CA LYS A 465 2.83 -1.60 18.05
C LYS A 465 3.16 -0.31 17.29
N TYR A 466 3.77 -0.45 16.10
CA TYR A 466 4.23 0.68 15.29
C TYR A 466 3.64 0.67 13.88
N VAL A 467 3.17 1.83 13.43
CA VAL A 467 2.83 2.13 12.03
C VAL A 467 3.54 3.41 11.60
N LEU A 468 3.77 3.60 10.30
CA LEU A 468 4.43 4.80 9.76
C LEU A 468 3.47 6.00 9.80
N ARG A 469 3.23 6.56 11.00
CA ARG A 469 2.38 7.74 11.14
C ARG A 469 2.94 8.88 10.29
N ASN A 470 2.06 9.68 9.69
CA ASN A 470 2.48 10.70 8.73
C ASN A 470 3.41 11.75 9.34
N TYR A 471 3.26 12.06 10.63
CA TYR A 471 4.16 12.99 11.32
C TYR A 471 5.57 12.41 11.48
N MET A 472 5.73 11.09 11.62
CA MET A 472 7.04 10.43 11.68
C MET A 472 7.75 10.60 10.33
N ALA A 473 7.05 10.36 9.23
CA ALA A 473 7.57 10.59 7.89
C ALA A 473 7.95 12.07 7.69
N GLN A 474 7.14 13.01 8.18
CA GLN A 474 7.46 14.43 8.09
C GLN A 474 8.73 14.81 8.86
N LEU A 475 8.95 14.25 10.06
CA LEU A 475 10.19 14.48 10.81
C LEU A 475 11.40 13.94 10.06
N VAL A 476 11.29 12.74 9.46
CA VAL A 476 12.35 12.18 8.61
C VAL A 476 12.65 13.10 7.42
N ILE A 477 11.62 13.64 6.77
CA ILE A 477 11.77 14.57 5.65
C ILE A 477 12.48 15.85 6.10
N ASP A 478 12.03 16.46 7.20
CA ASP A 478 12.56 17.71 7.75
C ASP A 478 14.07 17.60 8.05
N ASP A 479 14.55 16.42 8.47
CA ASP A 479 15.98 16.16 8.71
C ASP A 479 16.74 15.79 7.43
N ALA A 480 16.14 15.00 6.54
CA ALA A 480 16.73 14.65 5.25
C ALA A 480 16.96 15.88 4.33
N ASP A 481 16.11 16.90 4.43
CA ASP A 481 16.29 18.18 3.75
C ASP A 481 17.52 18.95 4.25
N LYS A 482 17.95 18.72 5.50
CA LYS A 482 19.21 19.25 6.05
C LYS A 482 20.42 18.34 5.75
N GLY A 483 20.19 17.18 5.13
CA GLY A 483 21.22 16.18 4.84
C GLY A 483 21.50 15.23 6.01
N ASP A 484 20.63 15.19 7.03
CA ASP A 484 20.71 14.21 8.12
C ASP A 484 19.77 13.03 7.83
N TYR A 485 20.34 11.84 7.66
CA TYR A 485 19.62 10.60 7.37
C TYR A 485 19.59 9.64 8.56
N THR A 486 20.02 10.07 9.75
CA THR A 486 19.97 9.23 10.96
C THR A 486 18.55 8.77 11.25
N LEU A 487 17.61 9.71 11.27
CA LEU A 487 16.21 9.41 11.57
C LEU A 487 15.55 8.53 10.49
N LEU A 488 15.93 8.68 9.22
CA LEU A 488 15.49 7.79 8.14
C LEU A 488 15.87 6.33 8.44
N ASN A 489 17.14 6.10 8.81
CA ASN A 489 17.63 4.76 9.14
C ASN A 489 16.95 4.18 10.39
N ASP A 490 16.71 5.01 11.41
CA ASP A 490 16.08 4.56 12.66
C ASP A 490 14.61 4.19 12.45
N VAL A 491 13.84 5.03 11.73
CA VAL A 491 12.45 4.72 11.38
C VAL A 491 12.39 3.48 10.47
N TYR A 492 13.27 3.37 9.48
CA TYR A 492 13.35 2.18 8.64
C TYR A 492 13.55 0.90 9.48
N LYS A 493 14.49 0.91 10.43
CA LYS A 493 14.76 -0.23 11.34
C LYS A 493 13.54 -0.59 12.20
N MET A 494 12.89 0.41 12.78
CA MET A 494 11.68 0.21 13.61
C MET A 494 10.58 -0.50 12.81
N LEU A 495 10.37 -0.06 11.56
CA LEU A 495 9.34 -0.60 10.67
C LEU A 495 9.60 -2.04 10.23
N GLN A 496 10.80 -2.60 10.44
CA GLN A 496 11.09 -4.00 10.10
C GLN A 496 10.43 -5.02 11.05
N ARG A 497 10.04 -4.57 12.25
CA ARG A 497 9.46 -5.40 13.30
C ARG A 497 8.27 -4.70 13.96
N PRO A 498 7.22 -4.33 13.19
CA PRO A 498 6.18 -3.42 13.68
C PRO A 498 5.32 -4.02 14.80
N TYR A 499 5.35 -5.33 14.99
CA TYR A 499 4.60 -6.08 16.02
C TYR A 499 5.39 -6.30 17.31
N ASP A 500 6.72 -6.17 17.27
CA ASP A 500 7.60 -6.48 18.38
C ASP A 500 7.64 -5.33 19.39
N GLU A 501 7.90 -5.68 20.65
CA GLU A 501 8.38 -4.71 21.62
C GLU A 501 9.78 -4.25 21.24
N GLN A 502 9.97 -2.93 21.14
CA GLN A 502 11.24 -2.31 20.75
C GLN A 502 11.52 -1.13 21.68
N PRO A 503 12.11 -1.35 22.87
CA PRO A 503 12.32 -0.30 23.88
C PRO A 503 13.10 0.92 23.37
N GLU A 504 14.01 0.72 22.41
CA GLU A 504 14.75 1.79 21.73
C GLU A 504 13.86 2.75 20.92
N PHE A 505 12.64 2.34 20.59
CA PHE A 505 11.67 3.08 19.78
C PHE A 505 10.39 3.46 20.54
N ASP A 506 10.33 3.26 21.86
CA ASP A 506 9.12 3.53 22.67
C ASP A 506 8.61 4.97 22.55
N LYS A 507 9.48 5.94 22.22
CA LYS A 507 9.07 7.34 21.93
C LYS A 507 8.06 7.47 20.78
N TRP A 508 7.94 6.45 19.93
CA TRP A 508 7.01 6.40 18.81
C TRP A 508 5.71 5.65 19.15
N TYR A 509 5.66 4.99 20.29
CA TYR A 509 4.46 4.37 20.84
C TYR A 509 3.67 5.38 21.67
N ASP A 510 3.25 6.45 21.01
CA ASP A 510 2.56 7.58 21.61
C ASP A 510 1.48 8.11 20.66
N LEU A 511 0.57 8.90 21.21
CA LEU A 511 -0.43 9.64 20.44
C LEU A 511 0.25 10.58 19.46
N ARG A 512 -0.47 10.95 18.40
CA ARG A 512 -0.02 12.01 17.51
C ARG A 512 0.16 13.30 18.32
N PRO A 513 1.30 14.00 18.20
CA PRO A 513 1.48 15.29 18.87
C PRO A 513 0.58 16.37 18.27
N ASP A 514 0.14 17.32 19.09
CA ASP A 514 -0.86 18.34 18.69
C ASP A 514 -0.44 19.19 17.50
N TRP A 515 0.85 19.52 17.39
CA TRP A 515 1.37 20.29 16.25
C TRP A 515 1.14 19.59 14.90
N ALA A 516 1.01 18.26 14.89
CA ALA A 516 0.82 17.48 13.68
C ALA A 516 -0.66 17.40 13.25
N ARG A 517 -1.63 17.78 14.10
CA ARG A 517 -3.07 17.70 13.79
C ARG A 517 -3.46 18.43 12.50
N ASN A 518 -2.83 19.59 12.25
CA ASN A 518 -3.18 20.46 11.12
C ASN A 518 -1.98 20.76 10.20
N LYS A 519 -0.83 20.08 10.38
CA LYS A 519 0.36 20.32 9.55
C LYS A 519 0.23 19.61 8.21
N VAL A 520 0.47 20.34 7.12
CA VAL A 520 0.64 19.76 5.78
C VAL A 520 1.82 18.79 5.79
N GLY A 521 1.67 17.63 5.15
CA GLY A 521 2.62 16.52 5.27
C GLY A 521 2.29 15.54 6.40
N CYS A 522 1.44 15.93 7.35
CA CYS A 522 0.99 15.09 8.46
C CYS A 522 -0.48 14.68 8.27
N SER A 523 -1.43 15.59 8.49
CA SER A 523 -2.86 15.31 8.37
C SER A 523 -3.44 15.55 6.97
N MET A 524 -2.62 16.16 6.10
CA MET A 524 -2.99 16.59 4.76
C MET A 524 -1.87 16.26 3.79
N LEU A 525 -2.17 15.46 2.77
CA LEU A 525 -1.22 15.10 1.74
C LEU A 525 -1.78 15.38 0.36
N SER A 526 -0.90 15.87 -0.49
CA SER A 526 -1.16 16.13 -1.90
C SER A 526 -0.59 14.99 -2.75
N CYS A 527 -1.18 14.79 -3.92
CA CYS A 527 -0.59 13.95 -4.97
C CYS A 527 0.67 14.57 -5.59
N SER A 528 0.99 15.83 -5.27
CA SER A 528 2.20 16.52 -5.74
C SER A 528 3.46 15.82 -5.22
N SER A 529 4.19 15.24 -6.15
CA SER A 529 5.37 14.38 -5.95
C SER A 529 6.43 14.71 -6.98
#